data_AF-A0A847BHX5-F1
#
_entry.id   AF-A0A847BHX5-F1
#
_cell.length_a   1.000
_cell.length_b   1.000
_cell.length_c   1.000
_cell.angle_alpha   90.00
_cell.angle_beta   90.00
_cell.angle_gamma   90.00
#
_symmetry.space_group_name_H-M   'P 1'
#
loop_
_entity.id
_entity.type
_entity.pdbx_description
1 polymer ?
#
loop_
_entity_poly.entity_id
_entity_poly.type
_entity_poly.pdbx_seq_one_letter_code
_entity_poly.pdbx_strand_id
1 'polypeptide(L)'
;MERTPSEYEQAAAAILAEQSRKQANTYSTFVCYCWLGAGAYLFYTIPSLSFISWQALVFVVPGMFLASGIIGGTFYLLGRLLAKATVKLVNVEAPPMAVLQCVSFALLFANLLVTYNAAKQVAVLLSGF
;
A
#
# COMPACT_ATOMS: atom_id res chain seq x y z
N MET A 1 8.91 22.04 -35.24
CA MET A 1 7.83 22.50 -34.35
C MET A 1 8.38 22.45 -32.93
N GLU A 2 8.87 23.57 -32.41
CA GLU A 2 9.22 23.70 -31.01
C GLU A 2 7.92 23.70 -30.20
N ARG A 3 7.80 22.79 -29.23
CA ARG A 3 6.69 22.81 -28.28
C ARG A 3 6.76 24.08 -27.44
N THR A 4 5.61 24.67 -27.16
CA THR A 4 5.56 25.89 -26.35
C THR A 4 5.81 25.55 -24.87
N PRO A 5 6.32 26.49 -24.05
CA PRO A 5 6.57 26.24 -22.61
C PRO A 5 5.37 25.65 -21.85
N SER A 6 4.14 26.01 -22.24
CA SER A 6 2.90 25.47 -21.66
C SER A 6 2.66 23.99 -22.00
N GLU A 7 3.10 23.51 -23.16
CA GLU A 7 2.97 22.09 -23.53
C GLU A 7 3.95 21.22 -22.73
N TYR A 8 5.14 21.73 -22.40
CA TYR A 8 6.09 21.03 -21.54
C TYR A 8 5.58 20.91 -20.09
N GLU A 9 4.98 21.97 -19.56
CA GLU A 9 4.43 21.96 -18.19
C GLU A 9 3.22 21.01 -18.07
N GLN A 10 2.32 21.01 -19.07
CA GLN A 10 1.21 20.06 -19.14
C GLN A 10 1.69 18.61 -19.29
N ALA A 11 2.71 18.36 -20.13
CA ALA A 11 3.30 17.03 -20.27
C ALA A 11 3.96 16.55 -18.96
N ALA A 12 4.70 17.42 -18.28
CA ALA A 12 5.32 17.09 -16.99
C ALA A 12 4.28 16.78 -15.91
N ALA A 13 3.21 17.57 -15.82
CA ALA A 13 2.10 17.33 -14.89
C ALA A 13 1.39 15.99 -15.19
N ALA A 14 1.15 15.66 -16.47
CA ALA A 14 0.54 14.41 -16.87
C ALA A 14 1.41 13.19 -16.49
N ILE A 15 2.73 13.26 -16.72
CA ILE A 15 3.67 12.20 -16.34
C ILE A 15 3.68 11.98 -14.82
N LEU A 16 3.74 13.06 -14.04
CA LEU A 16 3.68 12.98 -12.57
C LEU A 16 2.37 12.38 -12.07
N ALA A 17 1.25 12.77 -12.67
CA ALA A 17 -0.06 12.22 -12.34
C ALA A 17 -0.12 10.71 -12.65
N GLU A 18 0.41 10.28 -13.79
CA GLU A 18 0.46 8.86 -14.16
C GLU A 18 1.36 8.04 -13.22
N GLN A 19 2.54 8.56 -12.87
CA GLN A 19 3.44 7.92 -11.90
C GLN A 19 2.78 7.79 -10.52
N SER A 20 2.09 8.83 -10.07
CA SER A 20 1.39 8.81 -8.78
C SER A 20 0.27 7.76 -8.75
N ARG A 21 -0.49 7.62 -9.85
CA ARG A 21 -1.51 6.59 -10.02
C ARG A 21 -0.91 5.19 -10.01
N LYS A 22 0.19 4.98 -10.73
CA LYS A 22 0.91 3.69 -10.74
C LYS A 22 1.36 3.30 -9.34
N GLN A 23 1.98 4.23 -8.60
CA GLN A 23 2.41 3.98 -7.22
C GLN A 23 1.22 3.67 -6.30
N ALA A 24 0.16 4.48 -6.33
CA ALA A 24 -1.03 4.24 -5.53
C ALA A 24 -1.63 2.85 -5.81
N ASN A 25 -1.73 2.48 -7.08
CA ASN A 25 -2.23 1.17 -7.47
C ASN A 25 -1.32 0.04 -6.95
N THR A 26 0.00 0.16 -7.08
CA THR A 26 0.95 -0.83 -6.54
C THR A 26 0.77 -1.07 -5.04
N TYR A 27 0.69 0.00 -4.24
CA TYR A 27 0.52 -0.15 -2.79
C TYR A 27 -0.84 -0.74 -2.43
N SER A 28 -1.93 -0.29 -3.07
CA SER A 28 -3.26 -0.81 -2.80
C SER A 28 -3.42 -2.27 -3.22
N THR A 29 -2.94 -2.64 -4.41
CA THR A 29 -2.96 -4.02 -4.89
C THR A 29 -2.10 -4.94 -4.02
N PHE A 30 -0.92 -4.48 -3.60
CA PHE A 30 -0.08 -5.23 -2.68
C PHE A 30 -0.78 -5.49 -1.35
N VAL A 31 -1.44 -4.48 -0.77
CA VAL A 31 -2.23 -4.64 0.46
C VAL A 31 -3.36 -5.63 0.29
N CYS A 32 -4.07 -5.62 -0.85
CA CYS A 32 -5.10 -6.62 -1.12
C CYS A 32 -4.54 -8.04 -1.11
N TYR A 33 -3.40 -8.28 -1.77
CA TYR A 33 -2.76 -9.60 -1.77
C TYR A 33 -2.29 -10.01 -0.37
N CYS A 34 -1.68 -9.09 0.37
CA CYS A 34 -1.29 -9.34 1.76
C CYS A 34 -2.50 -9.64 2.65
N TRP A 35 -3.61 -8.93 2.47
CA TRP A 35 -4.85 -9.14 3.23
C TRP A 35 -5.46 -10.51 2.94
N LEU A 36 -5.56 -10.89 1.66
CA LEU A 36 -6.09 -12.20 1.27
C LEU A 36 -5.17 -13.33 1.74
N GLY A 37 -3.86 -13.19 1.59
CA GLY A 37 -2.88 -14.17 2.06
C GLY A 37 -2.91 -14.34 3.58
N ALA A 38 -2.95 -13.22 4.32
CA ALA A 38 -3.08 -13.24 5.78
C ALA A 38 -4.44 -13.82 6.21
N GLY A 39 -5.52 -13.47 5.53
CA GLY A 39 -6.85 -14.03 5.76
C GLY A 39 -6.87 -15.55 5.59
N ALA A 40 -6.34 -16.05 4.48
CA ALA A 40 -6.26 -17.49 4.24
C ALA A 40 -5.45 -18.20 5.33
N TYR A 41 -4.32 -17.63 5.75
CA TYR A 41 -3.53 -18.19 6.85
C TYR A 41 -4.29 -18.18 8.19
N LEU A 42 -4.98 -17.08 8.53
CA LEU A 42 -5.70 -16.95 9.79
C LEU A 42 -6.94 -17.87 9.85
N PHE A 43 -7.71 -17.97 8.77
CA PHE A 43 -8.86 -18.89 8.69
C PHE A 43 -8.43 -20.36 8.68
N TYR A 44 -7.21 -20.67 8.22
CA TYR A 44 -6.65 -22.01 8.32
C TYR A 44 -6.16 -22.35 9.75
N THR A 45 -5.61 -21.36 10.47
CA THR A 45 -4.98 -21.59 11.78
C THR A 45 -5.91 -21.42 12.98
N ILE A 46 -7.00 -20.65 12.84
CA ILE A 46 -7.96 -20.38 13.92
C ILE A 46 -9.16 -21.31 13.77
N PRO A 47 -9.37 -22.30 14.67
CA PRO A 47 -10.42 -23.32 14.51
C PRO A 47 -11.85 -22.77 14.54
N SER A 48 -12.06 -21.60 15.16
CA SER A 48 -13.36 -20.94 15.26
C SER A 48 -13.76 -20.18 13.99
N LEU A 49 -12.85 -20.01 13.04
CA LEU A 49 -13.14 -19.37 11.75
C LEU A 49 -13.30 -20.44 10.67
N SER A 50 -14.35 -20.33 9.86
CA SER A 50 -14.58 -21.21 8.71
C SER A 50 -14.55 -20.41 7.42
N PHE A 51 -13.94 -20.97 6.38
CA PHE A 51 -13.87 -20.33 5.05
C PHE A 51 -15.23 -20.18 4.39
N ILE A 52 -16.18 -21.05 4.74
CA ILE A 52 -17.56 -21.01 4.23
C ILE A 52 -18.45 -20.50 5.35
N SER A 53 -18.24 -19.25 5.75
CA SER A 53 -19.03 -18.62 6.80
C SER A 53 -19.28 -17.15 6.50
N TRP A 54 -20.27 -16.57 7.19
CA TRP A 54 -20.56 -15.15 7.08
C TRP A 54 -19.36 -14.30 7.54
N GLN A 55 -18.58 -14.79 8.51
CA GLN A 55 -17.35 -14.15 8.97
C GLN A 55 -16.32 -14.04 7.83
N ALA A 56 -16.17 -15.06 6.98
CA ALA A 56 -15.28 -14.99 5.82
C ALA A 56 -15.72 -13.92 4.82
N LEU A 57 -17.03 -13.81 4.57
CA LEU A 57 -17.58 -12.80 3.66
C LEU A 57 -17.33 -11.38 4.18
N VAL A 58 -17.53 -11.14 5.48
CA VAL A 58 -17.26 -9.85 6.13
C VAL A 58 -15.75 -9.58 6.22
N PHE A 59 -14.92 -10.59 6.45
CA PHE A 59 -13.47 -10.41 6.47
C PHE A 59 -12.92 -10.02 5.08
N VAL A 60 -13.40 -10.67 4.03
CA VAL A 60 -12.87 -10.49 2.67
C VAL A 60 -13.44 -9.23 2.03
N VAL A 61 -14.76 -9.03 2.03
CA VAL A 61 -15.37 -7.95 1.24
C VAL A 61 -15.08 -6.58 1.86
N PRO A 62 -15.69 -6.17 2.99
CA PRO A 62 -15.41 -4.86 3.56
C PRO A 62 -13.98 -4.76 4.11
N GLY A 63 -13.41 -5.85 4.63
CA GLY A 63 -12.02 -5.84 5.11
C GLY A 63 -11.01 -5.49 4.01
N MET A 64 -11.15 -6.01 2.79
CA MET A 64 -10.25 -5.69 1.68
C MET A 64 -10.40 -4.23 1.20
N PHE A 65 -11.61 -3.70 1.13
CA PHE A 65 -11.83 -2.29 0.78
C PHE A 65 -11.24 -1.35 1.84
N LEU A 66 -11.48 -1.64 3.12
CA LEU A 66 -10.93 -0.83 4.21
C LEU A 66 -9.41 -0.94 4.28
N ALA A 67 -8.84 -2.15 4.15
CA ALA A 67 -7.39 -2.34 4.17
C ALA A 67 -6.71 -1.62 3.00
N SER A 68 -7.18 -1.82 1.78
CA SER A 68 -6.58 -1.17 0.60
C SER A 68 -6.73 0.35 0.64
N GLY A 69 -7.90 0.86 1.04
CA GLY A 69 -8.15 2.30 1.14
C GLY A 69 -7.34 2.97 2.25
N ILE A 70 -7.40 2.43 3.47
CA ILE A 70 -6.79 3.04 4.65
C ILE A 70 -5.29 2.74 4.71
N ILE A 71 -4.91 1.46 4.69
CA ILE A 71 -3.51 1.05 4.85
C ILE A 71 -2.74 1.37 3.57
N GLY A 72 -3.24 0.94 2.41
CA GLY A 72 -2.62 1.24 1.11
C GLY A 72 -2.50 2.74 0.85
N GLY A 73 -3.56 3.50 1.13
CA GLY A 73 -3.55 4.96 1.03
C GLY A 73 -2.54 5.63 1.98
N THR A 74 -2.46 5.17 3.24
CA THR A 74 -1.51 5.70 4.22
C THR A 74 -0.07 5.45 3.80
N PHE A 75 0.27 4.24 3.35
CA PHE A 75 1.62 3.91 2.88
C PHE A 75 1.99 4.64 1.59
N TYR A 76 1.03 4.88 0.70
CA TYR A 76 1.25 5.74 -0.47
C TYR A 76 1.62 7.18 -0.05
N LEU A 77 0.87 7.77 0.90
CA LEU A 77 1.16 9.11 1.40
C LEU A 77 2.52 9.17 2.11
N LEU A 78 2.84 8.16 2.93
CA LEU A 78 4.14 8.05 3.60
C LEU A 78 5.29 7.93 2.60
N GLY A 79 5.16 7.07 1.58
CA GLY A 79 6.16 6.93 0.53
C GLY A 79 6.39 8.25 -0.23
N ARG A 80 5.32 9.00 -0.50
CA ARG A 80 5.40 10.32 -1.14
C ARG A 80 6.09 11.36 -0.25
N LEU A 81 5.78 11.37 1.05
CA LEU A 81 6.40 12.29 2.00
C LEU A 81 7.88 11.97 2.19
N LEU A 82 8.22 10.69 2.32
CA LEU A 82 9.60 10.23 2.45
C LEU A 82 10.41 10.55 1.20
N ALA A 83 9.89 10.31 -0.01
CA ALA A 83 10.56 10.70 -1.25
C ALA A 83 10.89 12.21 -1.29
N LYS A 84 9.94 13.07 -0.90
CA LYS A 84 10.18 14.51 -0.79
C LYS A 84 11.22 14.87 0.26
N ALA A 85 11.16 14.21 1.42
CA ALA A 85 12.11 14.42 2.50
C ALA A 85 13.54 13.99 2.10
N THR A 86 13.69 12.85 1.42
CA THR A 86 14.99 12.36 0.93
C THR A 86 15.61 13.32 -0.07
N VAL A 87 14.83 13.84 -1.03
CA VAL A 87 15.32 14.86 -1.98
C VAL A 87 15.76 16.13 -1.26
N LYS A 88 15.01 16.58 -0.25
CA LYS A 88 15.32 17.80 0.52
C LYS A 88 16.53 17.64 1.45
N LEU A 89 16.68 16.49 2.11
CA LEU A 89 17.75 16.24 3.08
C LEU A 89 19.08 15.94 2.41
N VAL A 90 19.06 15.21 1.29
CA VAL A 90 20.29 14.74 0.68
C VAL A 90 20.97 15.87 -0.10
N ASN A 91 20.26 16.88 -0.61
CA ASN A 91 20.80 18.02 -1.40
C ASN A 91 21.78 17.61 -2.52
N VAL A 92 21.77 16.32 -2.89
CA VAL A 92 22.57 15.73 -3.96
C VAL A 92 21.62 15.66 -5.14
N GLU A 93 22.04 16.21 -6.27
CA GLU A 93 21.29 16.23 -7.53
C GLU A 93 20.78 14.85 -7.97
N ALA A 94 21.40 13.77 -7.46
CA ALA A 94 20.91 12.40 -7.56
C ALA A 94 21.18 11.64 -6.24
N PRO A 95 20.21 11.44 -5.33
CA PRO A 95 20.38 10.53 -4.21
C PRO A 95 20.71 9.12 -4.77
N PRO A 96 21.69 8.41 -4.18
CA PRO A 96 22.08 7.10 -4.69
C PRO A 96 20.86 6.18 -4.69
N MET A 97 20.56 5.59 -5.86
CA MET A 97 19.38 4.74 -6.09
C MET A 97 19.22 3.64 -5.02
N ALA A 98 20.34 3.18 -4.45
CA ALA A 98 20.36 2.24 -3.33
C ALA A 98 19.61 2.75 -2.08
N VAL A 99 19.75 4.03 -1.71
CA VAL A 99 19.08 4.60 -0.53
C VAL A 99 17.56 4.68 -0.75
N LEU A 100 17.13 5.13 -1.94
CA LEU A 100 15.71 5.15 -2.30
C LEU A 100 15.11 3.74 -2.33
N GLN A 101 15.85 2.75 -2.84
CA GLN A 101 15.43 1.36 -2.83
C GLN A 101 15.31 0.80 -1.41
N CYS A 102 16.30 1.03 -0.54
CA CYS A 102 16.24 0.58 0.86
C CYS A 102 15.03 1.17 1.60
N VAL A 103 14.76 2.47 1.45
CA VAL A 103 13.58 3.11 2.05
C VAL A 103 12.29 2.49 1.51
N SER A 104 12.21 2.23 0.20
CA SER A 104 11.04 1.62 -0.42
C SER A 104 10.80 0.18 0.07
N PHE A 105 11.86 -0.63 0.19
CA PHE A 105 11.76 -1.99 0.73
C PHE A 105 11.34 -1.99 2.20
N ALA A 106 11.89 -1.08 3.01
CA ALA A 106 11.49 -0.93 4.41
C ALA A 106 10.01 -0.55 4.54
N LEU A 107 9.53 0.37 3.70
CA LEU A 107 8.12 0.74 3.62
C LEU A 107 7.22 -0.43 3.22
N LEU A 108 7.61 -1.22 2.21
CA LEU A 108 6.86 -2.40 1.80
C LEU A 108 6.79 -3.46 2.91
N PHE A 109 7.91 -3.68 3.62
CA PHE A 109 7.95 -4.60 4.74
C PHE A 109 7.09 -4.12 5.92
N ALA A 110 7.15 -2.83 6.25
CA ALA A 110 6.27 -2.24 7.25
C ALA A 110 4.78 -2.36 6.83
N ASN A 111 4.47 -2.18 5.55
CA ASN A 111 3.12 -2.32 5.02
C ASN A 111 2.59 -3.75 5.20
N LEU A 112 3.42 -4.75 4.92
CA LEU A 112 3.11 -6.16 5.17
C LEU A 112 2.79 -6.42 6.65
N LEU A 113 3.64 -5.96 7.57
CA LEU A 113 3.46 -6.17 9.01
C LEU A 113 2.20 -5.49 9.55
N VAL A 114 1.94 -4.26 9.12
CA VAL A 114 0.74 -3.51 9.53
C VAL A 114 -0.52 -4.20 8.99
N THR A 115 -0.49 -4.62 7.72
CA THR A 115 -1.62 -5.33 7.09
C THR A 115 -1.89 -6.66 7.79
N TYR A 116 -0.86 -7.43 8.11
CA TYR A 116 -1.00 -8.69 8.85
C TYR A 116 -1.57 -8.47 10.26
N ASN A 117 -1.06 -7.49 11.01
CA ASN A 117 -1.58 -7.19 12.35
C ASN A 117 -3.03 -6.72 12.31
N ALA A 118 -3.40 -5.88 11.34
CA ALA A 118 -4.77 -5.46 11.13
C ALA A 118 -5.68 -6.65 10.79
N ALA A 119 -5.26 -7.51 9.85
CA ALA A 119 -5.97 -8.74 9.51
C ALA A 119 -6.16 -9.64 10.75
N LYS A 120 -5.12 -9.81 11.57
CA LYS A 120 -5.19 -10.59 12.81
C LYS A 120 -6.20 -10.02 13.79
N GLN A 121 -6.23 -8.70 14.00
CA GLN A 121 -7.19 -8.07 14.90
C GLN A 121 -8.63 -8.29 14.42
N VAL A 122 -8.89 -8.12 13.12
CA VAL A 122 -10.22 -8.38 12.54
C VAL A 122 -10.61 -9.85 12.69
N ALA A 123 -9.69 -10.78 12.44
CA ALA A 123 -9.94 -12.21 12.62
C ALA A 123 -10.28 -12.57 14.08
N VAL A 124 -9.54 -12.01 15.05
CA VAL A 124 -9.83 -12.19 16.48
C VAL A 124 -11.19 -11.62 16.85
N LEU A 125 -11.55 -10.42 16.37
CA LEU A 125 -12.87 -9.84 16.60
C LEU A 125 -13.97 -10.75 16.05
N LEU A 126 -13.82 -11.25 14.81
CA LEU A 126 -14.78 -12.15 14.18
C LEU A 126 -14.88 -13.51 14.89
N SER A 127 -13.80 -13.99 15.52
CA SER A 127 -13.83 -15.24 16.27
C SER A 127 -14.63 -15.16 17.58
N GLY A 128 -14.95 -13.95 18.04
CA GLY A 128 -15.81 -13.71 19.21
C GLY A 128 -17.31 -13.62 18.90
N PHE A 129 -17.70 -13.70 17.63
CA PHE A 129 -19.09 -13.68 17.16
C PHE A 129 -19.49 -15.02 16.55
#